data_AF-A0A535A9A7-F1
#
_entry.id   AF-A0A535A9A7-F1
#
_cell.length_a   1.000
_cell.length_b   1.000
_cell.length_c   1.000
_cell.angle_alpha   90.00
_cell.angle_beta   90.00
_cell.angle_gamma   90.00
#
_symmetry.space_group_name_H-M   'P 1'
#
loop_
_entity.id
_entity.type
_entity.pdbx_description
1 polymer ?
#
loop_
_entity_poly.entity_id
_entity_poly.type
_entity_poly.pdbx_seq_one_letter_code
_entity_poly.pdbx_strand_id
1 'polypeptide(L)'
;MSFLRRKKPDDNSAPPPPPTPVAEEVAAQQYTLKLAYLARSSDGLRMEADPAVRAMLPEVVAPLALSPVEVIEPLGREFGEAAPRIERVIELEQWVLARAAVSAIGRHALYLLELTDAIDMTVDTFFCALLHGEVDTSGYPDYNSIVGGLASHWDELNGELIVRAVVGWGGEGQRGDTERIGRRLLSSLYQQVIATGRSLGPATAARLPTPGRHAGAVCAHCGFDAGAAGAFYCPKCGMRMQRGG
;
A
#
# COMPACT_ATOMS: atom_id res chain seq x y z
N MET A 1 47.81 36.41 -86.29
CA MET A 1 48.20 35.01 -86.57
C MET A 1 49.38 34.64 -85.69
N SER A 2 49.17 33.96 -84.57
CA SER A 2 50.23 33.28 -83.82
C SER A 2 49.61 32.10 -83.10
N PHE A 3 49.96 30.91 -83.55
CA PHE A 3 49.53 29.62 -83.05
C PHE A 3 50.62 29.02 -82.14
N LEU A 4 50.15 28.25 -81.16
CA LEU A 4 50.83 27.22 -80.35
C LEU A 4 51.63 27.67 -79.12
N ARG A 5 51.09 27.35 -77.94
CA ARG A 5 51.77 26.46 -76.97
C ARG A 5 50.77 25.74 -76.06
N ARG A 6 50.87 24.42 -76.10
CA ARG A 6 50.12 23.41 -75.35
C ARG A 6 50.47 23.52 -73.86
N LYS A 7 49.50 23.77 -72.98
CA LYS A 7 49.69 23.74 -71.51
C LYS A 7 49.66 22.27 -71.05
N LYS A 8 50.73 21.84 -70.36
CA LYS A 8 50.86 20.51 -69.73
C LYS A 8 49.71 20.26 -68.73
N PRO A 9 49.20 19.03 -68.61
CA PRO A 9 48.19 18.68 -67.61
C PRO A 9 48.80 18.55 -66.20
N ASP A 10 47.90 18.65 -65.23
CA ASP A 10 48.05 18.96 -63.81
C ASP A 10 48.97 18.04 -63.00
N ASP A 11 49.75 18.64 -62.12
CA ASP A 11 50.55 17.94 -61.11
C ASP A 11 50.50 18.70 -59.76
N ASN A 12 49.28 18.85 -59.22
CA ASN A 12 49.10 19.38 -57.86
C ASN A 12 47.77 18.97 -57.21
N SER A 13 47.32 17.73 -57.42
CA SER A 13 46.28 17.16 -56.57
C SER A 13 46.92 16.66 -55.27
N ALA A 14 46.95 17.52 -54.26
CA ALA A 14 47.25 17.10 -52.89
C ALA A 14 46.30 15.97 -52.47
N PRO A 15 46.74 15.00 -51.64
CA PRO A 15 45.84 13.96 -51.14
C PRO A 15 44.66 14.60 -50.41
N PRO A 16 43.43 14.09 -50.56
CA PRO A 16 42.30 14.62 -49.80
C PRO A 16 42.60 14.52 -48.30
N PRO A 17 42.23 15.54 -47.51
CA PRO A 17 42.48 15.54 -46.06
C PRO A 17 41.81 14.33 -45.41
N PRO A 18 42.41 13.75 -44.35
CA PRO A 18 41.81 12.63 -43.64
C PRO A 18 40.41 13.02 -43.13
N PRO A 19 39.42 12.12 -43.19
CA PRO A 19 38.08 12.42 -42.73
C PRO A 19 38.13 12.80 -41.25
N THR A 20 37.55 13.94 -40.91
CA THR A 20 37.37 14.37 -39.52
C THR A 20 36.48 13.35 -38.81
N PRO A 21 36.89 12.79 -37.65
CA PRO A 21 36.03 11.90 -36.90
C PRO A 21 34.77 12.66 -36.49
N VAL A 22 33.63 12.27 -37.06
CA VAL A 22 32.33 12.76 -36.63
C VAL A 22 32.10 12.13 -35.26
N ALA A 23 32.20 12.92 -34.20
CA ALA A 23 31.81 12.46 -32.87
C ALA A 23 30.32 12.11 -32.94
N GLU A 24 30.02 10.82 -32.89
CA GLU A 24 28.65 10.34 -32.80
C GLU A 24 28.10 10.86 -31.47
N GLU A 25 27.14 11.79 -31.55
CA GLU A 25 26.56 12.41 -30.38
C GLU A 25 25.75 11.34 -29.64
N VAL A 26 26.25 10.88 -28.49
CA VAL A 26 25.54 9.93 -27.65
C VAL A 26 24.32 10.66 -27.08
N ALA A 27 23.16 10.47 -27.70
CA ALA A 27 21.89 10.94 -27.18
C ALA A 27 21.60 10.19 -25.88
N ALA A 28 21.97 10.79 -24.74
CA ALA A 28 21.65 10.27 -23.43
C ALA A 28 20.12 10.30 -23.25
N GLN A 29 19.49 9.14 -23.34
CA GLN A 29 18.07 9.00 -23.05
C GLN A 29 17.90 8.96 -21.53
N GLN A 30 17.35 10.04 -20.98
CA GLN A 30 17.00 10.12 -19.56
C GLN A 30 15.56 9.64 -19.38
N TYR A 31 15.41 8.52 -18.69
CA TYR A 31 14.11 8.00 -18.25
C TYR A 31 13.98 8.21 -16.75
N THR A 32 12.94 8.92 -16.31
CA THR A 32 12.65 9.12 -14.90
C THR A 32 11.17 8.90 -14.64
N LEU A 33 10.86 8.10 -13.64
CA LEU A 33 9.51 7.89 -13.13
C LEU A 33 9.54 8.16 -11.63
N LYS A 34 8.77 9.15 -11.17
CA LYS A 34 8.65 9.47 -9.74
C LYS A 34 7.23 9.19 -9.28
N LEU A 35 7.06 8.06 -8.63
CA LEU A 35 5.81 7.71 -7.96
C LEU A 35 5.85 8.23 -6.53
N ALA A 36 4.80 8.94 -6.12
CA ALA A 36 4.65 9.43 -4.76
C ALA A 36 3.36 8.87 -4.16
N TYR A 37 3.50 7.96 -3.20
CA TYR A 37 2.39 7.40 -2.44
C TYR A 37 2.31 8.06 -1.07
N LEU A 38 1.10 8.40 -0.64
CA LEU A 38 0.83 8.99 0.66
C LEU A 38 -0.31 8.23 1.31
N ALA A 39 -0.18 8.01 2.61
CA ALA A 39 -1.23 7.47 3.44
C ALA A 39 -1.40 8.28 4.71
N ARG A 40 -2.60 8.25 5.27
CA ARG A 40 -2.91 8.81 6.59
C ARG A 40 -3.75 7.83 7.37
N SER A 41 -3.43 7.68 8.65
CA SER A 41 -4.21 6.93 9.62
C SER A 41 -4.71 7.89 10.70
N SER A 42 -5.89 7.62 11.23
CA SER A 42 -6.35 8.24 12.47
C SER A 42 -5.68 7.57 13.68
N ASP A 43 -5.90 8.15 14.86
CA ASP A 43 -5.74 7.42 16.11
C ASP A 43 -6.68 6.21 16.14
N GLY A 44 -6.31 5.19 16.91
CA GLY A 44 -7.13 4.01 17.13
C GLY A 44 -8.25 4.30 18.12
N LEU A 45 -9.42 3.71 17.89
CA LEU A 45 -10.52 3.67 18.84
C LEU A 45 -10.65 2.27 19.41
N ARG A 46 -10.76 2.20 20.73
CA ARG A 46 -11.12 0.97 21.43
C ARG A 46 -12.62 0.77 21.26
N MET A 47 -13.00 -0.43 20.87
CA MET A 47 -14.38 -0.85 20.69
C MET A 47 -14.66 -2.05 21.61
N GLU A 48 -15.93 -2.28 21.91
CA GLU A 48 -16.37 -3.43 22.70
C GLU A 48 -15.79 -4.76 22.18
N ALA A 49 -15.46 -5.66 23.11
CA ALA A 49 -14.90 -6.99 22.83
C ALA A 49 -15.98 -7.97 22.33
N ASP A 50 -16.65 -7.62 21.23
CA ASP A 50 -17.74 -8.39 20.63
C ASP A 50 -17.49 -8.59 19.12
N PRO A 51 -17.41 -9.84 18.63
CA PRO A 51 -17.28 -10.12 17.20
C PRO A 51 -18.34 -9.45 16.32
N ALA A 52 -19.54 -9.20 16.84
CA ALA A 52 -20.59 -8.47 16.13
C ALA A 52 -20.19 -7.02 15.80
N VAL A 53 -19.35 -6.41 16.64
CA VAL A 53 -18.82 -5.05 16.40
C VAL A 53 -17.88 -5.04 15.20
N ARG A 54 -17.09 -6.10 14.99
CA ARG A 54 -16.27 -6.22 13.78
C ARG A 54 -17.14 -6.45 12.54
N ALA A 55 -18.21 -7.24 12.67
CA ALA A 55 -19.11 -7.56 11.56
C ALA A 55 -19.89 -6.34 11.03
N MET A 56 -20.11 -5.30 11.85
CA MET A 56 -20.79 -4.06 11.41
C MET A 56 -19.86 -3.05 10.73
N LEU A 57 -18.54 -3.21 10.79
CA LEU A 57 -17.59 -2.24 10.23
C LEU A 57 -17.76 -1.96 8.72
N PRO A 58 -18.15 -2.94 7.86
CA PRO A 58 -18.48 -2.63 6.47
C PRO A 58 -19.60 -1.59 6.33
N GLU A 59 -20.63 -1.67 7.18
CA GLU A 59 -21.76 -0.72 7.18
C GLU A 59 -21.34 0.67 7.67
N VAL A 60 -20.29 0.76 8.48
CA VAL A 60 -19.67 2.02 8.88
C VAL A 60 -18.88 2.66 7.74
N VAL A 61 -18.35 1.89 6.79
CA VAL A 61 -17.61 2.45 5.63
C VAL A 61 -18.55 2.80 4.48
N ALA A 62 -19.61 2.01 4.30
CA ALA A 62 -20.52 2.08 3.16
C ALA A 62 -21.05 3.49 2.81
N PRO A 63 -21.42 4.37 3.78
CA PRO A 63 -21.95 5.70 3.45
C PRO A 63 -20.95 6.64 2.77
N LEU A 64 -19.65 6.35 2.87
CA LEU A 64 -18.57 7.15 2.25
C LEU A 64 -17.97 6.47 1.01
N ALA A 65 -18.37 5.23 0.73
CA ALA A 65 -17.79 4.42 -0.31
C ALA A 65 -18.43 4.71 -1.68
N LEU A 66 -17.60 4.84 -2.72
CA LEU A 66 -17.99 4.90 -4.12
C LEU A 66 -17.99 3.52 -4.79
N SER A 67 -17.40 2.51 -4.14
CA SER A 67 -17.41 1.11 -4.54
C SER A 67 -18.04 0.24 -3.44
N PRO A 68 -18.39 -1.02 -3.73
CA PRO A 68 -18.65 -1.99 -2.68
C PRO A 68 -17.49 -2.04 -1.68
N VAL A 69 -17.82 -2.22 -0.39
CA VAL A 69 -16.82 -2.38 0.67
C VAL A 69 -16.33 -3.83 0.66
N GLU A 70 -15.04 -4.00 0.36
CA GLU A 70 -14.35 -5.29 0.36
C GLU A 70 -13.78 -5.56 1.77
N VAL A 71 -14.09 -6.72 2.34
CA VAL A 71 -13.51 -7.16 3.61
C VAL A 71 -12.29 -8.03 3.29
N ILE A 72 -11.12 -7.55 3.67
CA ILE A 72 -9.85 -8.21 3.43
C ILE A 72 -9.34 -8.74 4.76
N GLU A 73 -9.36 -10.07 4.90
CA GLU A 73 -8.90 -10.75 6.10
C GLU A 73 -7.36 -10.68 6.24
N PRO A 74 -6.84 -10.82 7.47
CA PRO A 74 -5.40 -10.85 7.70
C PRO A 74 -4.73 -12.03 6.97
N LEU A 75 -3.49 -11.83 6.53
CA LEU A 75 -2.66 -12.78 5.79
C LEU A 75 -2.65 -14.16 6.44
N GLY A 76 -2.80 -15.20 5.62
CA GLY A 76 -2.57 -16.59 6.02
C GLY A 76 -1.19 -16.76 6.65
N ARG A 77 -1.04 -17.76 7.51
CA ARG A 77 0.24 -18.02 8.20
C ARG A 77 1.37 -18.32 7.21
N GLU A 78 1.02 -18.98 6.11
CA GLU A 78 1.88 -19.32 4.99
C GLU A 78 2.41 -18.09 4.22
N PHE A 79 1.77 -16.93 4.38
CA PHE A 79 2.14 -15.67 3.75
C PHE A 79 2.61 -14.61 4.76
N GLY A 80 3.08 -15.03 5.95
CA GLY A 80 3.45 -14.10 7.02
C GLY A 80 4.59 -13.13 6.69
N GLU A 81 5.43 -13.45 5.70
CA GLU A 81 6.52 -12.59 5.21
C GLU A 81 6.17 -11.87 3.89
N ALA A 82 4.94 -12.05 3.38
CA ALA A 82 4.52 -11.45 2.13
C ALA A 82 4.49 -9.91 2.25
N ALA A 83 5.19 -9.22 1.36
CA ALA A 83 5.28 -7.77 1.37
C ALA A 83 5.38 -7.20 -0.07
N PRO A 84 4.79 -6.02 -0.35
CA PRO A 84 4.83 -5.40 -1.68
C PRO A 84 6.16 -4.69 -1.99
N ARG A 85 7.30 -5.24 -1.58
CA ARG A 85 8.63 -4.63 -1.74
C ARG A 85 9.37 -5.23 -2.93
N ILE A 86 9.58 -4.43 -3.98
CA ILE A 86 10.23 -4.86 -5.23
C ILE A 86 11.66 -5.35 -5.01
N GLU A 87 12.36 -4.82 -4.01
CA GLU A 87 13.73 -5.24 -3.65
C GLU A 87 13.79 -6.68 -3.10
N ARG A 88 12.64 -7.25 -2.70
CA ARG A 88 12.53 -8.57 -2.06
C ARG A 88 11.57 -9.44 -2.87
N VAL A 89 12.06 -9.92 -4.02
CA VAL A 89 11.26 -10.62 -5.04
C VAL A 89 10.45 -11.79 -4.46
N ILE A 90 11.02 -12.59 -3.57
CA ILE A 90 10.31 -13.73 -2.95
C ILE A 90 9.12 -13.26 -2.11
N GLU A 91 9.30 -12.22 -1.29
CA GLU A 91 8.21 -11.63 -0.48
C GLU A 91 7.13 -11.01 -1.38
N LEU A 92 7.54 -10.39 -2.49
CA LEU A 92 6.63 -9.82 -3.48
C LEU A 92 5.83 -10.90 -4.22
N GLU A 93 6.45 -12.00 -4.63
CA GLU A 93 5.76 -13.14 -5.25
C GLU A 93 4.70 -13.72 -4.30
N GLN A 94 5.07 -13.94 -3.03
CA GLN A 94 4.14 -14.36 -1.99
C GLN A 94 3.00 -13.36 -1.80
N TRP A 95 3.29 -12.06 -1.85
CA TRP A 95 2.28 -11.01 -1.77
C TRP A 95 1.31 -11.07 -2.94
N VAL A 96 1.78 -11.22 -4.18
CA VAL A 96 0.92 -11.35 -5.36
C VAL A 96 0.01 -12.57 -5.25
N LEU A 97 0.56 -13.71 -4.82
CA LEU A 97 -0.20 -14.95 -4.62
C LEU A 97 -1.27 -14.78 -3.52
N ALA A 98 -0.91 -14.20 -2.38
CA ALA A 98 -1.82 -13.95 -1.28
C ALA A 98 -2.98 -13.03 -1.65
N ARG A 99 -2.80 -12.14 -2.64
CA ARG A 99 -3.79 -11.15 -3.06
C ARG A 99 -4.48 -11.46 -4.38
N ALA A 100 -4.30 -12.66 -4.93
CA ALA A 100 -4.83 -13.01 -6.25
C ALA A 100 -6.36 -12.84 -6.35
N ALA A 101 -7.10 -13.12 -5.27
CA ALA A 101 -8.55 -13.00 -5.20
C ALA A 101 -9.07 -11.60 -4.83
N VAL A 102 -8.17 -10.68 -4.43
CA VAL A 102 -8.55 -9.32 -4.02
C VAL A 102 -8.85 -8.47 -5.26
N SER A 103 -9.85 -7.58 -5.16
CA SER A 103 -10.23 -6.68 -6.25
C SER A 103 -9.09 -5.75 -6.69
N ALA A 104 -9.19 -5.13 -7.86
CA ALA A 104 -8.20 -4.16 -8.32
C ALA A 104 -8.05 -2.96 -7.35
N ILE A 105 -9.17 -2.46 -6.81
CA ILE A 105 -9.20 -1.41 -5.78
C ILE A 105 -8.51 -1.91 -4.51
N GLY A 106 -8.88 -3.09 -4.02
CA GLY A 106 -8.29 -3.68 -2.82
C GLY A 106 -6.79 -3.93 -2.98
N ARG A 107 -6.33 -4.48 -4.11
CA ARG A 107 -4.90 -4.70 -4.38
C ARG A 107 -4.12 -3.39 -4.43
N HIS A 108 -4.66 -2.36 -5.08
CA HIS A 108 -4.02 -1.04 -5.10
C HIS A 108 -3.93 -0.43 -3.70
N ALA A 109 -5.02 -0.52 -2.91
CA ALA A 109 -5.05 -0.05 -1.54
C ALA A 109 -4.04 -0.79 -0.65
N LEU A 110 -3.99 -2.11 -0.72
CA LEU A 110 -3.02 -2.93 0.01
C LEU A 110 -1.58 -2.58 -0.39
N TYR A 111 -1.30 -2.49 -1.69
CA TYR A 111 0.03 -2.13 -2.18
C TYR A 111 0.49 -0.80 -1.58
N LEU A 112 -0.35 0.22 -1.67
CA LEU A 112 -0.04 1.57 -1.18
C LEU A 112 0.08 1.61 0.35
N LEU A 113 -0.90 1.05 1.06
CA LEU A 113 -1.02 1.15 2.51
C LEU A 113 -0.02 0.25 3.23
N GLU A 114 0.36 -0.90 2.68
CA GLU A 114 1.45 -1.71 3.25
C GLU A 114 2.83 -1.09 2.94
N LEU A 115 3.04 -0.51 1.75
CA LEU A 115 4.30 0.19 1.41
C LEU A 115 4.56 1.41 2.29
N THR A 116 3.50 2.17 2.58
CA THR A 116 3.57 3.34 3.45
C THR A 116 3.52 2.98 4.94
N ASP A 117 3.45 1.68 5.24
CA ASP A 117 3.26 1.16 6.60
C ASP A 117 2.10 1.90 7.28
N ALA A 118 0.93 1.92 6.65
CA ALA A 118 -0.34 2.44 7.18
C ALA A 118 -1.22 1.31 7.74
N ILE A 119 -1.07 0.10 7.18
CA ILE A 119 -1.73 -1.13 7.63
C ILE A 119 -0.72 -2.26 7.78
N ASP A 120 -1.01 -3.19 8.67
CA ASP A 120 -0.24 -4.42 8.87
C ASP A 120 -1.18 -5.62 8.71
N MET A 121 -1.14 -6.22 7.53
CA MET A 121 -2.03 -7.32 7.19
C MET A 121 -1.65 -8.63 7.86
N THR A 122 -0.59 -8.71 8.66
CA THR A 122 -0.36 -9.89 9.50
C THR A 122 -1.44 -10.02 10.59
N VAL A 123 -2.03 -8.91 11.01
CA VAL A 123 -3.02 -8.82 12.09
C VAL A 123 -4.29 -8.07 11.72
N ASP A 124 -4.21 -7.08 10.85
CA ASP A 124 -5.36 -6.24 10.52
C ASP A 124 -6.34 -6.95 9.58
N THR A 125 -7.61 -6.87 9.94
CA THR A 125 -8.74 -6.99 9.00
C THR A 125 -8.98 -5.60 8.40
N PHE A 126 -9.02 -5.51 7.07
CA PHE A 126 -9.14 -4.24 6.36
C PHE A 126 -10.46 -4.15 5.58
N PHE A 127 -11.26 -3.12 5.87
CA PHE A 127 -12.54 -2.81 5.25
C PHE A 127 -12.30 -1.74 4.19
N CYS A 128 -12.07 -2.17 2.95
CA CYS A 128 -11.53 -1.36 1.87
C CYS A 128 -12.61 -0.91 0.89
N ALA A 129 -12.55 0.35 0.45
CA ALA A 129 -13.33 0.86 -0.66
C ALA A 129 -12.58 1.96 -1.43
N LEU A 130 -13.08 2.27 -2.63
CA LEU A 130 -12.82 3.54 -3.29
C LEU A 130 -13.64 4.62 -2.59
N LEU A 131 -12.99 5.66 -2.08
CA LEU A 131 -13.64 6.75 -1.33
C LEU A 131 -13.75 8.04 -2.16
N HIS A 132 -12.89 8.19 -3.17
CA HIS A 132 -12.92 9.32 -4.09
C HIS A 132 -12.21 8.97 -5.41
N GLY A 133 -12.63 9.60 -6.49
CA GLY A 133 -12.02 9.46 -7.81
C GLY A 133 -12.68 8.38 -8.66
N GLU A 134 -11.96 7.96 -9.70
CA GLU A 134 -12.42 7.03 -10.72
C GLU A 134 -11.46 5.83 -10.82
N VAL A 135 -11.88 4.83 -11.59
CA VAL A 135 -11.07 3.66 -11.94
C VAL A 135 -10.86 3.62 -13.45
N ASP A 136 -9.70 3.09 -13.85
CA ASP A 136 -9.39 2.86 -15.25
C ASP A 136 -10.22 1.70 -15.84
N THR A 137 -10.03 1.44 -17.13
CA THR A 137 -10.75 0.35 -17.84
C THR A 137 -10.47 -1.05 -17.30
N SER A 138 -9.40 -1.22 -16.52
CA SER A 138 -9.03 -2.48 -15.86
C SER A 138 -9.50 -2.54 -14.40
N GLY A 139 -10.17 -1.49 -13.90
CA GLY A 139 -10.72 -1.37 -12.56
C GLY A 139 -9.72 -0.86 -11.52
N TYR A 140 -8.51 -0.44 -11.90
CA TYR A 140 -7.54 0.11 -10.97
C TYR A 140 -7.82 1.59 -10.70
N PRO A 141 -7.67 2.06 -9.45
CA PRO A 141 -7.84 3.48 -9.13
C PRO A 141 -6.87 4.37 -9.92
N ASP A 142 -7.38 5.49 -10.43
CA ASP A 142 -6.55 6.55 -11.01
C ASP A 142 -5.62 7.18 -9.95
N TYR A 143 -4.56 7.86 -10.40
CA TYR A 143 -3.53 8.43 -9.49
C TYR A 143 -4.04 9.51 -8.52
N ASN A 144 -5.17 10.16 -8.84
CA ASN A 144 -5.84 11.13 -7.98
C ASN A 144 -6.98 10.52 -7.15
N SER A 145 -7.22 9.21 -7.27
CA SER A 145 -8.22 8.50 -6.50
C SER A 145 -7.73 8.26 -5.07
N ILE A 146 -8.68 8.20 -4.14
CA ILE A 146 -8.44 7.94 -2.73
C ILE A 146 -9.08 6.61 -2.40
N VAL A 147 -8.26 5.67 -1.96
CA VAL A 147 -8.67 4.37 -1.45
C VAL A 147 -8.49 4.32 0.06
N GLY A 148 -9.29 3.52 0.74
CA GLY A 148 -9.20 3.42 2.19
C GLY A 148 -10.45 2.84 2.84
N GLY A 149 -10.57 3.07 4.14
CA GLY A 149 -11.70 2.66 4.96
C GLY A 149 -11.25 2.44 6.40
N LEU A 150 -11.55 1.28 6.97
CA LEU A 150 -11.21 0.97 8.36
C LEU A 150 -10.24 -0.20 8.42
N ALA A 151 -9.23 -0.12 9.28
CA ALA A 151 -8.40 -1.26 9.68
C ALA A 151 -8.72 -1.63 11.12
N SER A 152 -8.80 -2.92 11.42
CA SER A 152 -9.06 -3.39 12.77
C SER A 152 -8.24 -4.61 13.15
N HIS A 153 -7.83 -4.68 14.41
CA HIS A 153 -7.27 -5.89 15.02
C HIS A 153 -7.72 -5.99 16.48
N TRP A 154 -7.54 -7.17 17.06
CA TRP A 154 -7.86 -7.40 18.46
C TRP A 154 -6.68 -7.02 19.36
N ASP A 155 -6.94 -6.33 20.46
CA ASP A 155 -5.93 -6.03 21.48
C ASP A 155 -5.51 -7.32 22.18
N GLU A 156 -4.21 -7.57 22.26
CA GLU A 156 -3.66 -8.80 22.81
C GLU A 156 -3.84 -8.90 24.33
N LEU A 157 -4.00 -7.77 25.03
CA LEU A 157 -4.12 -7.73 26.49
C LEU A 157 -5.57 -7.92 26.94
N ASN A 158 -6.49 -7.13 26.39
CA ASN A 158 -7.87 -7.07 26.88
C ASN A 158 -8.89 -7.76 25.97
N GLY A 159 -8.52 -8.07 24.72
CA GLY A 159 -9.43 -8.68 23.74
C GLY A 159 -10.44 -7.70 23.14
N GLU A 160 -10.25 -6.40 23.36
CA GLU A 160 -11.04 -5.35 22.73
C GLU A 160 -10.66 -5.17 21.27
N LEU A 161 -11.59 -4.71 20.45
CA LEU A 161 -11.31 -4.44 19.04
C LEU A 161 -10.74 -3.02 18.91
N ILE A 162 -9.55 -2.89 18.33
CA ILE A 162 -8.97 -1.60 17.97
C ILE A 162 -9.35 -1.33 16.52
N VAL A 163 -9.98 -0.18 16.25
CA VAL A 163 -10.40 0.25 14.92
C VAL A 163 -9.78 1.60 14.58
N ARG A 164 -9.23 1.75 13.37
CA ARG A 164 -8.67 3.01 12.89
C ARG A 164 -9.11 3.31 11.46
N ALA A 165 -9.30 4.58 11.16
CA ALA A 165 -9.54 5.03 9.79
C ALA A 165 -8.20 5.13 9.06
N VAL A 166 -8.14 4.64 7.83
CA VAL A 166 -6.93 4.70 6.99
C VAL A 166 -7.33 5.09 5.58
N VAL A 167 -6.61 6.04 5.00
CA VAL A 167 -6.78 6.48 3.61
C VAL A 167 -5.42 6.59 2.92
N GLY A 168 -5.40 6.33 1.62
CA GLY A 168 -4.20 6.35 0.80
C GLY A 168 -4.50 6.86 -0.61
N TRP A 169 -3.53 7.54 -1.19
CA TRP A 169 -3.58 8.05 -2.56
C TRP A 169 -2.17 8.27 -3.12
N GLY A 170 -2.06 8.41 -4.44
CA GLY A 170 -0.81 8.77 -5.09
C GLY A 170 -0.47 7.90 -6.29
N GLY A 171 0.78 8.00 -6.71
CA GLY A 171 1.25 7.51 -8.01
C GLY A 171 1.87 8.64 -8.81
N GLU A 172 1.52 8.76 -10.09
CA GLU A 172 2.04 9.79 -10.98
C GLU A 172 1.21 11.08 -10.89
N GLY A 173 1.85 12.21 -10.56
CA GLY A 173 1.22 13.53 -10.66
C GLY A 173 0.14 13.85 -9.62
N GLN A 174 0.49 13.86 -8.33
CA GLN A 174 -0.44 14.25 -7.25
C GLN A 174 -1.05 15.65 -7.46
N ARG A 175 -2.38 15.75 -7.44
CA ARG A 175 -3.11 17.02 -7.44
C ARG A 175 -3.24 17.56 -6.01
N GLY A 176 -3.07 18.88 -5.84
CA GLY A 176 -3.11 19.52 -4.53
C GLY A 176 -4.41 19.35 -3.75
N ASP A 177 -5.55 19.18 -4.44
CA ASP A 177 -6.85 18.96 -3.78
C ASP A 177 -6.99 17.57 -3.14
N THR A 178 -6.24 16.57 -3.61
CA THR A 178 -6.33 15.18 -3.14
C THR A 178 -6.03 15.09 -1.64
N GLU A 179 -5.04 15.84 -1.18
CA GLU A 179 -4.68 15.86 0.24
C GLU A 179 -5.81 16.43 1.12
N ARG A 180 -6.44 17.51 0.66
CA ARG A 180 -7.56 18.15 1.37
C ARG A 180 -8.76 17.22 1.46
N ILE A 181 -9.08 16.52 0.37
CA ILE A 181 -10.17 15.53 0.32
C ILE A 181 -9.83 14.33 1.21
N GLY A 182 -8.61 13.81 1.15
CA GLY A 182 -8.15 12.69 1.99
C GLY A 182 -8.25 12.99 3.48
N ARG A 183 -7.83 14.19 3.91
CA ARG A 183 -8.00 14.64 5.32
C ARG A 183 -9.47 14.70 5.75
N ARG A 184 -10.35 15.16 4.86
CA ARG A 184 -11.80 15.21 5.13
C ARG A 184 -12.37 13.81 5.26
N LEU A 185 -12.06 12.91 4.33
CA LEU A 185 -12.52 11.51 4.34
C LEU A 185 -12.04 10.78 5.59
N LEU A 186 -10.78 10.95 5.97
CA LEU A 186 -10.22 10.37 7.19
C LEU A 186 -11.01 10.79 8.44
N SER A 187 -11.29 12.09 8.56
CA SER A 187 -12.10 12.62 9.66
C SER A 187 -13.52 12.06 9.63
N SER A 188 -14.15 12.01 8.45
CA SER A 188 -15.50 11.45 8.27
C SER A 188 -15.57 9.98 8.67
N LEU A 189 -14.62 9.14 8.26
CA LEU A 189 -14.54 7.74 8.67
C LEU A 189 -14.41 7.60 10.19
N TYR A 190 -13.50 8.35 10.80
CA TYR A 190 -13.29 8.33 12.24
C TYR A 190 -14.56 8.74 13.01
N GLN A 191 -15.25 9.78 12.55
CA GLN A 191 -16.51 10.22 13.14
C GLN A 191 -17.65 9.20 12.94
N GLN A 192 -17.67 8.48 11.82
CA GLN A 192 -18.66 7.41 11.61
C GLN A 192 -18.45 6.25 12.60
N VAL A 193 -17.20 5.89 12.91
CA VAL A 193 -16.92 4.90 13.97
C VAL A 193 -17.41 5.40 15.33
N ILE A 194 -17.15 6.66 15.69
CA ILE A 194 -17.66 7.22 16.97
C ILE A 194 -19.19 7.24 17.00
N ALA A 195 -19.83 7.60 15.88
CA ALA A 195 -21.28 7.68 15.76
C ALA A 195 -22.00 6.34 15.96
N THR A 196 -21.28 5.21 15.88
CA THR A 196 -21.83 3.89 16.24
C THR A 196 -22.22 3.78 17.71
N GLY A 197 -21.64 4.62 18.59
CA GLY A 197 -21.86 4.56 20.04
C GLY A 197 -21.20 3.37 20.74
N ARG A 198 -20.38 2.59 20.03
CA ARG A 198 -19.70 1.37 20.54
C ARG A 198 -18.24 1.62 20.95
N SER A 199 -17.79 2.86 20.87
CA SER A 199 -16.43 3.25 21.22
C SER A 199 -16.26 3.40 22.73
N LEU A 200 -15.23 2.76 23.27
CA LEU A 200 -14.81 2.85 24.67
C LEU A 200 -13.81 4.00 24.92
N GLY A 201 -13.39 4.70 23.86
CA GLY A 201 -12.43 5.79 23.89
C GLY A 201 -11.20 5.55 23.01
N PRO A 202 -10.21 6.47 23.05
CA PRO A 202 -9.01 6.36 22.24
C PRO A 202 -8.10 5.21 22.72
N ALA A 203 -7.47 4.53 21.76
CA ALA A 203 -6.42 3.54 22.01
C ALA A 203 -5.08 4.25 22.23
N THR A 204 -4.34 3.84 23.26
CA THR A 204 -3.02 4.41 23.58
C THR A 204 -1.94 3.98 22.59
N ALA A 205 -2.10 2.80 21.99
CA ALA A 205 -1.32 2.30 20.87
C ALA A 205 -2.29 1.76 19.81
N ALA A 206 -2.34 2.42 18.65
CA ALA A 206 -3.23 2.04 17.55
C ALA A 206 -2.67 0.90 16.69
N ARG A 207 -1.44 0.46 16.97
CA ARG A 207 -0.74 -0.62 16.27
C ARG A 207 -0.01 -1.50 17.26
N LEU A 208 0.07 -2.78 16.92
CA LEU A 208 0.91 -3.73 17.62
C LEU A 208 2.38 -3.46 17.27
N PRO A 209 3.29 -3.53 18.25
CA PRO A 209 4.71 -3.58 17.95
C PRO A 209 5.02 -4.84 17.13
N THR A 210 5.96 -4.73 16.20
CA THR A 210 6.38 -5.86 15.35
C THR A 210 6.73 -7.06 16.25
N PRO A 211 6.12 -8.25 16.03
CA PRO A 211 6.34 -9.39 16.90
C PRO A 211 7.83 -9.76 16.91
N GLY A 212 8.42 -9.75 18.10
CA GLY A 212 9.80 -10.20 18.33
C GLY A 212 9.93 -11.70 18.09
N ARG A 213 11.12 -12.14 17.66
CA ARG A 213 11.42 -13.49 17.17
C ARG A 213 11.47 -14.59 18.24
N HIS A 214 10.85 -14.42 19.41
CA HIS A 214 11.08 -15.30 20.56
C HIS A 214 9.80 -15.73 21.29
N ALA A 215 9.62 -17.06 21.36
CA ALA A 215 8.78 -17.84 22.27
C ALA A 215 7.43 -17.21 22.63
N GLY A 216 6.56 -17.10 21.63
CA GLY A 216 5.19 -16.66 21.77
C GLY A 216 4.21 -17.76 22.13
N ALA A 217 3.11 -17.38 22.77
CA ALA A 217 1.93 -18.24 22.78
C ALA A 217 1.43 -18.41 21.34
N VAL A 218 0.93 -19.59 20.99
CA VAL A 218 0.31 -19.85 19.68
C VAL A 218 -1.20 -19.86 19.84
N CYS A 219 -1.90 -19.17 18.95
CA CYS A 219 -3.35 -19.21 18.90
C CYS A 219 -3.83 -20.59 18.42
N ALA A 220 -4.60 -21.29 19.25
CA ALA A 220 -5.14 -22.61 18.90
C ALA A 220 -6.21 -22.57 17.79
N HIS A 221 -6.78 -21.40 17.52
CA HIS A 221 -7.81 -21.23 16.50
C HIS A 221 -7.22 -20.97 15.12
N CYS A 222 -6.32 -19.99 14.99
CA CYS A 222 -5.78 -19.58 13.68
C CYS A 222 -4.28 -19.84 13.51
N GLY A 223 -3.59 -20.40 14.52
CA GLY A 223 -2.17 -20.74 14.44
C GLY A 223 -1.22 -19.54 14.46
N PHE A 224 -1.70 -18.34 14.81
CA PHE A 224 -0.89 -17.13 14.92
C PHE A 224 0.11 -17.23 16.10
N ASP A 225 1.38 -16.90 15.86
CA ASP A 225 2.44 -16.86 16.86
C ASP A 225 2.58 -15.42 17.36
N ALA A 226 2.18 -15.18 18.62
CA ALA A 226 2.26 -13.84 19.20
C ALA A 226 3.66 -13.62 19.79
N GLY A 227 4.46 -12.73 19.19
CA GLY A 227 5.81 -12.41 19.68
C GLY A 227 5.89 -11.81 21.09
N ALA A 228 4.75 -11.53 21.75
CA ALA A 228 4.68 -11.04 23.13
C ALA A 228 4.25 -12.17 24.09
N ALA A 229 5.12 -12.50 25.05
CA ALA A 229 4.82 -13.48 26.12
C ALA A 229 3.62 -13.08 27.02
N GLY A 230 3.20 -11.81 26.97
CA GLY A 230 2.07 -11.27 27.71
C GLY A 230 0.72 -11.33 26.99
N ALA A 231 0.66 -11.78 25.73
CA ALA A 231 -0.58 -11.82 24.95
C ALA A 231 -1.58 -12.83 25.55
N PHE A 232 -2.77 -12.35 25.93
CA PHE A 232 -3.90 -13.17 26.40
C PHE A 232 -4.87 -13.52 25.26
N TYR A 233 -5.01 -12.62 24.29
CA TYR A 233 -5.89 -12.76 23.12
C TYR A 233 -5.08 -12.69 21.83
N CYS A 234 -5.54 -13.42 20.81
CA CYS A 234 -4.94 -13.43 19.50
C CYS A 234 -5.32 -12.15 18.74
N PRO A 235 -4.36 -11.33 18.29
CA PRO A 235 -4.68 -10.08 17.60
C PRO A 235 -5.37 -10.28 16.25
N LYS A 236 -5.15 -11.44 15.63
CA LYS A 236 -5.73 -11.82 14.34
C LYS A 236 -7.20 -12.27 14.43
N CYS A 237 -7.59 -12.97 15.49
CA CYS A 237 -8.93 -13.59 15.57
C CYS A 237 -9.71 -13.37 16.87
N GLY A 238 -9.13 -12.69 17.87
CA GLY A 238 -9.76 -12.39 19.15
C GLY A 238 -9.89 -13.59 20.11
N MET A 239 -9.47 -14.80 19.69
CA MET A 239 -9.53 -15.99 20.55
C MET A 239 -8.44 -15.97 21.63
N ARG A 240 -8.73 -16.57 22.78
CA ARG A 240 -7.73 -16.70 23.86
C ARG A 240 -6.54 -17.55 23.42
N MET A 241 -5.35 -17.08 23.75
CA MET A 241 -4.10 -17.76 23.45
C MET A 241 -3.92 -19.00 24.34
N GLN A 242 -3.47 -20.11 23.77
CA GLN A 242 -3.06 -21.27 24.57
C GLN A 242 -1.66 -20.99 25.13
N ARG A 243 -1.55 -20.90 26.46
CA ARG A 243 -0.24 -20.83 27.11
C ARG A 243 0.39 -22.21 27.05
N GLY A 244 1.57 -22.31 26.46
CA GLY A 244 2.43 -23.49 26.64
C GLY A 244 2.68 -23.65 28.14
N GLY A 245 2.37 -24.83 28.67
CA GLY A 245 2.73 -25.20 30.05
C GLY A 245 4.22 -25.43 30.21
#